data_AF-A0AAW0MHB3-F1
#
_entry.id   AF-A0AAW0MHB3-F1
#
_cell.length_a   1.000
_cell.length_b   1.000
_cell.length_c   1.000
_cell.angle_alpha   90.00
_cell.angle_beta   90.00
_cell.angle_gamma   90.00
#
_symmetry.space_group_name_H-M   'P 1'
#
loop_
_entity.id
_entity.type
_entity.pdbx_description
1 polymer ?
#
loop_
_entity_poly.entity_id
_entity_poly.type
_entity_poly.pdbx_seq_one_letter_code
_entity_poly.pdbx_strand_id
1 'polypeptide(L)'
;MKRNKRDILERLNAGEVIVGDGGMVLQLERRGYVKAGPWTPEASVQHPEAVRQLHREFLRAGADVLQTFTFYCSEDNLELSGNVTNITAAQINEAACDLAREVADEGNALVAGCVSQTPFKSLFKKQLDEFLKKDIDFFIAEFFRYSEEAAWAVEVLKTSGKTVGATLCISPHGDMNGLSPGDCAVHLVKAGADIVGVNCHLDPTACIQTVKLMREGLDRAGLKAHLMIQPLGCHTPECNLTGYIGLPEFPFALETRSLTRWDVHKYAREAYKAGIRYIGGCCGFEAYHIRAISEELRDERGFLPPASEKHGLWGLLWRCTQNPGSEPGLKGNIGKIFFQHLGVLTVHRWPNQKMNEERQHQSPACLTLYSKNETSLTFDTRRSSGTKTKMASCEEQLLCSICLEVFKEPVTTPCGHNYCKTCITDYWDSSQQIRCPLCKKRFRQRPALRCNTSFRDVMEHLRSLSLLSPTEEEQAGPGDVACDICLEPKYRASRPVWCV
;
A
#
# COMPACT_ATOMS: atom_id res chain seq x y z
N MET A 1 15.46 -31.79 -9.25
CA MET A 1 15.96 -31.42 -7.92
C MET A 1 15.02 -30.36 -7.35
N LYS A 2 14.18 -30.69 -6.35
CA LYS A 2 13.46 -29.67 -5.58
C LYS A 2 14.53 -28.79 -4.92
N ARG A 3 14.56 -27.49 -5.21
CA ARG A 3 15.43 -26.55 -4.48
C ARG A 3 15.13 -26.74 -2.98
N ASN A 4 16.16 -26.83 -2.15
CA ASN A 4 15.98 -26.98 -0.71
C ASN A 4 15.36 -25.67 -0.18
N LYS A 5 14.03 -25.67 -0.08
CA LYS A 5 13.24 -24.50 0.31
C LYS A 5 13.46 -24.27 1.79
N ARG A 6 13.98 -23.10 2.15
CA ARG A 6 14.20 -22.74 3.56
C ARG A 6 12.88 -22.57 4.28
N ASP A 7 12.82 -23.06 5.51
CA ASP A 7 11.65 -22.91 6.36
C ASP A 7 11.38 -21.44 6.68
N ILE A 8 10.13 -21.10 7.02
CA ILE A 8 9.74 -19.74 7.34
C ILE A 8 10.57 -19.14 8.48
N LEU A 9 10.89 -19.89 9.54
CA LEU A 9 11.69 -19.39 10.65
C LEU A 9 13.14 -19.23 10.26
N GLU A 10 13.70 -20.12 9.44
CA GLU A 10 15.06 -19.97 8.92
C GLU A 10 15.22 -18.67 8.14
N ARG A 11 14.24 -18.34 7.29
CA ARG A 11 14.24 -17.10 6.51
C ARG A 11 14.13 -15.87 7.41
N LEU A 12 13.18 -15.87 8.34
CA LEU A 12 12.98 -14.75 9.27
C LEU A 12 14.19 -14.56 10.21
N ASN A 13 14.77 -15.64 10.72
CA ASN A 13 16.00 -15.61 11.55
C ASN A 13 17.22 -15.10 10.76
N ALA A 14 17.27 -15.34 9.46
CA ALA A 14 18.28 -14.78 8.56
C ALA A 14 18.08 -13.27 8.28
N GLY A 15 17.00 -12.67 8.80
CA GLY A 15 16.68 -11.25 8.63
C GLY A 15 15.96 -10.93 7.32
N GLU A 16 15.47 -11.94 6.58
CA GLU A 16 14.69 -11.70 5.38
C GLU A 16 13.38 -10.98 5.66
N VAL A 17 12.90 -10.27 4.64
CA VAL A 17 11.53 -9.77 4.60
C VAL A 17 10.67 -10.74 3.80
N ILE A 18 9.68 -11.30 4.48
CA ILE A 18 8.67 -12.19 3.93
C ILE A 18 7.47 -11.35 3.50
N VAL A 19 7.09 -11.47 2.23
CA VAL A 19 5.88 -10.83 1.71
C VAL A 19 4.72 -11.84 1.74
N GLY A 20 3.68 -11.54 2.51
CA GLY A 20 2.44 -12.32 2.48
C GLY A 20 1.63 -12.06 1.20
N ASP A 21 0.65 -12.91 0.91
CA ASP A 21 -0.34 -12.65 -0.12
C ASP A 21 -1.41 -11.64 0.34
N GLY A 22 -2.49 -11.52 -0.44
CA GLY A 22 -3.55 -10.54 -0.25
C GLY A 22 -4.92 -11.16 0.04
N GLY A 23 -5.98 -10.37 -0.11
CA GLY A 23 -7.33 -10.77 0.29
C GLY A 23 -8.04 -11.70 -0.70
N MET A 24 -7.91 -13.01 -0.53
CA MET A 24 -8.56 -14.03 -1.38
C MET A 24 -10.08 -13.85 -1.47
N VAL A 25 -10.76 -13.77 -0.32
CA VAL A 25 -12.23 -13.73 -0.21
C VAL A 25 -12.85 -12.58 -1.00
N LEU A 26 -12.45 -11.33 -0.73
CA LEU A 26 -13.01 -10.15 -1.43
C LEU A 26 -12.61 -10.09 -2.90
N GLN A 27 -11.41 -10.58 -3.27
CA GLN A 27 -11.01 -10.61 -4.67
C GLN A 27 -11.82 -11.62 -5.47
N LEU A 28 -12.12 -12.79 -4.89
CA LEU A 28 -12.98 -13.79 -5.53
C LEU A 28 -14.46 -13.37 -5.54
N GLU A 29 -14.92 -12.61 -4.55
CA GLU A 29 -16.28 -12.03 -4.57
C GLU A 29 -16.44 -11.04 -5.72
N ARG A 30 -15.51 -10.09 -5.87
CA ARG A 30 -15.50 -9.14 -6.98
C ARG A 30 -15.38 -9.81 -8.36
N ARG A 31 -14.80 -11.00 -8.42
CA ARG A 31 -14.68 -11.84 -9.63
C ARG A 31 -15.89 -12.75 -9.86
N GLY A 32 -16.85 -12.79 -8.93
CA GLY A 32 -18.09 -13.57 -9.05
C GLY A 32 -17.99 -15.03 -8.60
N TYR A 33 -16.99 -15.40 -7.79
CA TYR A 33 -16.76 -16.78 -7.34
C TYR A 33 -17.02 -17.00 -5.84
N VAL A 34 -17.13 -15.92 -5.06
CA VAL A 34 -17.47 -15.98 -3.64
C VAL A 34 -18.71 -15.14 -3.40
N LYS A 35 -19.62 -15.60 -2.54
CA LYS A 35 -20.83 -14.87 -2.18
C LYS A 35 -20.59 -14.06 -0.91
N ALA A 36 -20.84 -12.75 -0.99
CA ALA A 36 -20.88 -11.90 0.19
C ALA A 36 -21.98 -12.35 1.17
N GLY A 37 -21.63 -12.47 2.45
CA GLY A 37 -22.48 -12.99 3.51
C GLY A 37 -21.82 -14.20 4.19
N PRO A 38 -21.93 -15.42 3.62
CA PRO A 38 -21.26 -16.59 4.17
C PRO A 38 -19.74 -16.57 3.94
N TRP A 39 -19.27 -15.97 2.85
CA TRP A 39 -17.84 -15.86 2.50
C TRP A 39 -17.11 -17.21 2.42
N THR A 40 -17.83 -18.27 2.08
CA THR A 40 -17.32 -19.65 2.05
C THR A 40 -16.42 -19.91 0.83
N PRO A 41 -15.47 -20.86 0.90
CA PRO A 41 -14.49 -21.10 -0.15
C PRO A 41 -14.81 -22.24 -1.14
N GLU A 42 -16.09 -22.52 -1.41
CA GLU A 42 -16.54 -23.59 -2.32
C GLU A 42 -15.99 -23.47 -3.75
N ALA A 43 -15.56 -22.26 -4.15
CA ALA A 43 -14.86 -22.02 -5.40
C ALA A 43 -13.60 -22.87 -5.57
N SER A 44 -12.98 -23.36 -4.49
CA SER A 44 -11.83 -24.28 -4.56
C SER A 44 -12.15 -25.58 -5.30
N VAL A 45 -13.42 -26.03 -5.25
CA VAL A 45 -13.89 -27.23 -5.95
C VAL A 45 -14.69 -26.87 -7.20
N GLN A 46 -15.56 -25.85 -7.12
CA GLN A 46 -16.45 -25.48 -8.22
C GLN A 46 -15.73 -24.73 -9.35
N HIS A 47 -14.73 -23.91 -9.00
CA HIS A 47 -14.00 -23.01 -9.88
C HIS A 47 -12.50 -22.97 -9.56
N PRO A 48 -11.81 -24.13 -9.52
CA PRO A 48 -10.41 -24.22 -9.10
C PRO A 48 -9.47 -23.35 -9.95
N GLU A 49 -9.81 -23.10 -11.21
CA GLU A 49 -9.08 -22.20 -12.10
C GLU A 49 -9.06 -20.75 -11.60
N ALA A 50 -10.14 -20.25 -11.03
CA ALA A 50 -10.22 -18.89 -10.50
C ALA A 50 -9.33 -18.73 -9.25
N VAL A 51 -9.41 -19.69 -8.34
CA VAL A 51 -8.59 -19.72 -7.11
C VAL A 51 -7.10 -19.86 -7.46
N ARG A 52 -6.76 -20.80 -8.34
CA ARG A 52 -5.39 -21.00 -8.85
C ARG A 52 -4.84 -19.74 -9.50
N GLN A 53 -5.62 -19.10 -10.36
CA GLN A 53 -5.21 -17.89 -11.06
C GLN A 53 -4.93 -16.75 -10.07
N LEU A 54 -5.76 -16.59 -9.03
CA LEU A 54 -5.53 -15.58 -8.01
C LEU A 54 -4.25 -15.86 -7.19
N HIS A 55 -4.00 -17.12 -6.78
CA HIS A 55 -2.73 -17.49 -6.17
C HIS A 55 -1.53 -17.17 -7.09
N ARG A 56 -1.63 -17.46 -8.40
CA ARG A 56 -0.57 -17.16 -9.37
C ARG A 56 -0.32 -15.66 -9.50
N GLU A 57 -1.37 -14.84 -9.42
CA GLU A 57 -1.24 -13.39 -9.43
C GLU A 57 -0.49 -12.88 -8.20
N PHE A 58 -0.79 -13.40 -7.01
CA PHE A 58 -0.05 -13.04 -5.79
C PHE A 58 1.40 -13.52 -5.82
N LEU A 59 1.64 -14.75 -6.27
CA LEU A 59 2.98 -15.28 -6.47
C LEU A 59 3.78 -14.40 -7.45
N ARG A 60 3.19 -14.07 -8.60
CA ARG A 60 3.81 -13.18 -9.60
C ARG A 60 4.08 -11.79 -9.03
N ALA A 61 3.22 -11.31 -8.13
CA ALA A 61 3.39 -10.04 -7.43
C ALA A 61 4.52 -10.03 -6.40
N GLY A 62 5.09 -11.19 -6.07
CA GLY A 62 6.23 -11.34 -5.17
C GLY A 62 5.90 -11.85 -3.78
N ALA A 63 4.71 -12.42 -3.58
CA ALA A 63 4.36 -13.13 -2.36
C ALA A 63 5.31 -14.32 -2.14
N ASP A 64 5.85 -14.40 -0.93
CA ASP A 64 6.68 -15.50 -0.44
C ASP A 64 5.85 -16.59 0.24
N VAL A 65 4.59 -16.29 0.57
CA VAL A 65 3.64 -17.16 1.25
C VAL A 65 2.31 -17.09 0.51
N LEU A 66 1.69 -18.24 0.28
CA LEU A 66 0.32 -18.38 -0.19
C LEU A 66 -0.50 -19.05 0.92
N GLN A 67 -1.48 -18.34 1.45
CA GLN A 67 -2.39 -18.87 2.46
C GLN A 67 -3.40 -19.82 1.79
N THR A 68 -3.71 -20.95 2.43
CA THR A 68 -4.76 -21.84 1.94
C THR A 68 -6.11 -21.12 1.95
N PHE A 69 -6.89 -21.23 0.87
CA PHE A 69 -8.23 -20.64 0.80
C PHE A 69 -9.26 -21.47 1.60
N THR A 70 -9.05 -21.51 2.92
CA THR A 70 -9.77 -22.36 3.88
C THR A 70 -10.44 -21.57 4.99
N PHE A 71 -10.37 -20.24 4.92
CA PHE A 71 -11.00 -19.33 5.87
C PHE A 71 -12.50 -19.65 6.02
N TYR A 72 -12.97 -19.72 7.27
CA TYR A 72 -14.38 -19.93 7.61
C TYR A 72 -15.01 -21.20 6.99
N CYS A 73 -14.20 -22.20 6.61
CA CYS A 73 -14.69 -23.46 6.06
C CYS A 73 -14.90 -24.52 7.16
N SER A 74 -16.15 -24.63 7.61
CA SER A 74 -16.66 -25.71 8.47
C SER A 74 -18.04 -26.14 7.95
N GLU A 75 -18.48 -27.34 8.33
CA GLU A 75 -19.82 -27.83 7.95
C GLU A 75 -20.92 -26.85 8.38
N ASP A 76 -20.87 -26.36 9.62
CA ASP A 76 -21.83 -25.38 10.16
C ASP A 76 -21.92 -24.12 9.28
N ASN A 77 -20.77 -23.60 8.80
CA ASN A 77 -20.75 -22.40 7.95
C ASN A 77 -21.24 -22.68 6.52
N LEU A 78 -20.99 -23.89 5.99
CA LEU A 78 -21.50 -24.32 4.70
C LEU A 78 -23.02 -24.54 4.74
N GLU A 79 -23.55 -25.12 5.81
CA GLU A 79 -24.99 -25.26 6.02
C GLU A 79 -25.68 -23.87 6.08
N LEU A 80 -25.10 -22.92 6.80
CA LEU A 80 -25.56 -21.53 6.86
C LEU A 80 -25.51 -20.82 5.50
N SER A 81 -24.58 -21.20 4.62
CA SER A 81 -24.46 -20.60 3.29
C SER A 81 -25.67 -20.90 2.41
N GLY A 82 -26.33 -22.06 2.63
CA GLY A 82 -27.39 -22.58 1.78
C GLY A 82 -26.98 -22.84 0.32
N ASN A 83 -25.69 -22.71 -0.01
CA ASN A 83 -25.20 -22.66 -1.39
C ASN A 83 -24.79 -24.03 -1.92
N VAL A 84 -24.47 -25.00 -1.06
CA VAL A 84 -23.84 -26.25 -1.50
C VAL A 84 -24.36 -27.45 -0.70
N THR A 85 -25.10 -28.34 -1.36
CA THR A 85 -25.66 -29.56 -0.71
C THR A 85 -24.80 -30.81 -0.91
N ASN A 86 -23.80 -30.76 -1.81
CA ASN A 86 -23.10 -31.95 -2.32
C ASN A 86 -21.56 -31.89 -2.17
N ILE A 87 -21.01 -30.89 -1.49
CA ILE A 87 -19.57 -30.74 -1.28
C ILE A 87 -19.34 -30.53 0.22
N THR A 88 -18.48 -31.34 0.82
CA THR A 88 -18.16 -31.26 2.24
C THR A 88 -17.06 -30.22 2.51
N ALA A 89 -16.96 -29.74 3.76
CA ALA A 89 -15.88 -28.84 4.16
C ALA A 89 -14.50 -29.47 3.93
N ALA A 90 -14.37 -30.77 4.20
CA ALA A 90 -13.13 -31.50 3.97
C ALA A 90 -12.72 -31.49 2.48
N GLN A 91 -13.65 -31.72 1.55
CA GLN A 91 -13.36 -31.66 0.12
C GLN A 91 -12.89 -30.27 -0.33
N ILE A 92 -13.52 -29.22 0.20
CA ILE A 92 -13.15 -27.83 -0.10
C ILE A 92 -11.75 -27.53 0.45
N ASN A 93 -11.50 -27.88 1.72
CA ASN A 93 -10.20 -27.66 2.37
C ASN A 93 -9.08 -28.42 1.66
N GLU A 94 -9.31 -29.68 1.29
CA GLU A 94 -8.33 -30.49 0.57
C GLU A 94 -7.99 -29.87 -0.80
N ALA A 95 -9.00 -29.46 -1.56
CA ALA A 95 -8.80 -28.79 -2.85
C ALA A 95 -8.07 -27.44 -2.70
N ALA A 96 -8.44 -26.63 -1.71
CA ALA A 96 -7.78 -25.36 -1.43
C ALA A 96 -6.29 -25.53 -1.10
N CYS A 97 -5.94 -26.55 -0.30
CA CYS A 97 -4.55 -26.88 0.01
C CYS A 97 -3.78 -27.31 -1.23
N ASP A 98 -4.37 -28.16 -2.07
CA ASP A 98 -3.74 -28.66 -3.30
C ASP A 98 -3.48 -27.52 -4.29
N LEU A 99 -4.42 -26.58 -4.44
CA LEU A 99 -4.26 -25.41 -5.31
C LEU A 99 -3.17 -24.46 -4.81
N ALA A 100 -3.12 -24.19 -3.51
CA ALA A 100 -2.07 -23.36 -2.92
C ALA A 100 -0.68 -24.00 -3.12
N ARG A 101 -0.57 -25.32 -2.90
CA ARG A 101 0.67 -26.09 -3.11
C ARG A 101 1.09 -26.12 -4.58
N GLU A 102 0.16 -26.39 -5.50
CA GLU A 102 0.42 -26.38 -6.95
C GLU A 102 1.12 -25.08 -7.35
N VAL A 103 0.55 -23.94 -6.96
CA VAL A 103 1.07 -22.63 -7.33
C VAL A 103 2.35 -22.28 -6.56
N ALA A 104 2.42 -22.58 -5.26
CA ALA A 104 3.61 -22.32 -4.44
C ALA A 104 4.88 -22.95 -5.03
N ASP A 105 4.75 -24.17 -5.57
CA ASP A 105 5.84 -24.92 -6.18
C ASP A 105 6.30 -24.32 -7.53
N GLU A 106 5.51 -23.44 -8.17
CA GLU A 106 5.89 -22.71 -9.39
C GLU A 106 6.94 -21.61 -9.12
N GLY A 107 6.96 -21.04 -7.91
CA GLY A 107 7.76 -19.84 -7.60
C GLY A 107 8.55 -19.90 -6.29
N ASN A 108 8.68 -21.08 -5.68
CA ASN A 108 9.39 -21.28 -4.41
C ASN A 108 8.77 -20.49 -3.23
N ALA A 109 7.46 -20.25 -3.25
CA ALA A 109 6.71 -19.67 -2.14
C ALA A 109 6.26 -20.75 -1.15
N LEU A 110 6.06 -20.41 0.12
CA LEU A 110 5.58 -21.30 1.19
C LEU A 110 4.04 -21.39 1.19
N VAL A 111 3.50 -22.53 1.61
CA VAL A 111 2.06 -22.71 1.85
C VAL A 111 1.79 -22.62 3.34
N ALA A 112 0.88 -21.72 3.71
CA ALA A 112 0.42 -21.56 5.08
C ALA A 112 -0.99 -22.12 5.26
N GLY A 113 -1.15 -23.14 6.10
CA GLY A 113 -2.46 -23.62 6.50
C GLY A 113 -3.10 -22.64 7.47
N CYS A 114 -4.31 -22.16 7.16
CA CYS A 114 -4.94 -21.09 7.93
C CYS A 114 -6.18 -21.58 8.69
N VAL A 115 -6.24 -21.24 9.98
CA VAL A 115 -7.43 -21.40 10.83
C VAL A 115 -7.88 -20.04 11.34
N SER A 116 -9.18 -19.89 11.52
CA SER A 116 -9.82 -18.64 11.98
C SER A 116 -10.65 -18.87 13.22
N GLN A 117 -11.10 -17.80 13.88
CA GLN A 117 -11.95 -17.87 15.07
C GLN A 117 -13.14 -18.85 14.91
N THR A 118 -13.35 -19.72 15.90
CA THR A 118 -14.44 -20.72 15.95
C THR A 118 -15.02 -20.86 17.37
N PRO A 119 -16.30 -21.25 17.52
CA PRO A 119 -16.91 -21.36 18.85
C PRO A 119 -16.29 -22.45 19.75
N PHE A 120 -15.54 -23.42 19.21
CA PHE A 120 -15.05 -24.57 19.97
C PHE A 120 -13.61 -24.97 19.61
N LYS A 121 -12.76 -25.15 20.63
CA LYS A 121 -11.35 -25.60 20.48
C LYS A 121 -11.18 -26.92 19.71
N SER A 122 -12.15 -27.83 19.80
CA SER A 122 -12.13 -29.12 19.10
C SER A 122 -12.12 -28.96 17.57
N LEU A 123 -12.66 -27.86 17.04
CA LEU A 123 -12.72 -27.63 15.60
C LEU A 123 -11.33 -27.34 15.01
N PHE A 124 -10.44 -26.67 15.75
CA PHE A 124 -9.05 -26.50 15.34
C PHE A 124 -8.33 -27.83 15.18
N LYS A 125 -8.61 -28.80 16.05
CA LYS A 125 -7.98 -30.12 15.96
C LYS A 125 -8.44 -30.86 14.71
N LYS A 126 -9.75 -30.80 14.40
CA LYS A 126 -10.30 -31.38 13.17
C LYS A 126 -9.65 -30.78 11.91
N GLN A 127 -9.56 -29.45 11.83
CA GLN A 127 -8.90 -28.77 10.71
C GLN A 127 -7.42 -29.12 10.62
N LEU A 128 -6.71 -29.17 11.76
CA LEU A 128 -5.31 -29.58 11.80
C LEU A 128 -5.12 -31.00 11.28
N ASP A 129 -5.96 -31.95 11.68
CA ASP A 129 -5.87 -33.35 11.23
C ASP A 129 -6.11 -33.50 9.72
N GLU A 130 -6.89 -32.61 9.10
CA GLU A 130 -7.03 -32.49 7.64
C GLU A 130 -5.77 -31.90 7.00
N PHE A 131 -5.24 -30.79 7.56
CA PHE A 131 -4.03 -30.16 7.05
C PHE A 131 -2.79 -31.05 7.12
N LEU A 132 -2.67 -31.91 8.15
CA LEU A 132 -1.55 -32.84 8.30
C LEU A 132 -1.49 -33.91 7.20
N LYS A 133 -2.58 -34.10 6.44
CA LYS A 133 -2.60 -34.97 5.24
C LYS A 133 -2.03 -34.26 4.00
N LYS A 134 -1.80 -32.95 4.07
CA LYS A 134 -1.34 -32.10 2.97
C LYS A 134 0.06 -31.58 3.24
N ASP A 135 0.76 -31.18 2.18
CA ASP A 135 2.10 -30.59 2.28
C ASP A 135 2.00 -29.10 2.65
N ILE A 136 1.79 -28.84 3.94
CA ILE A 136 1.75 -27.48 4.53
C ILE A 136 3.13 -27.14 5.10
N ASP A 137 3.68 -25.97 4.80
CA ASP A 137 4.99 -25.58 5.32
C ASP A 137 4.89 -25.11 6.78
N PHE A 138 3.91 -24.25 7.10
CA PHE A 138 3.64 -23.73 8.45
C PHE A 138 2.16 -23.35 8.62
N PHE A 139 1.75 -22.96 9.84
CA PHE A 139 0.37 -22.58 10.13
C PHE A 139 0.22 -21.12 10.53
N ILE A 140 -0.96 -20.55 10.24
CA ILE A 140 -1.37 -19.23 10.70
C ILE A 140 -2.73 -19.36 11.40
N ALA A 141 -2.80 -18.93 12.65
CA ALA A 141 -4.05 -18.66 13.36
C ALA A 141 -4.41 -17.18 13.17
N GLU A 142 -5.36 -16.87 12.31
CA GLU A 142 -5.71 -15.50 11.93
C GLU A 142 -7.16 -15.11 12.25
N PHE A 143 -7.47 -13.81 12.23
CA PHE A 143 -8.82 -13.30 12.39
C PHE A 143 -9.47 -13.63 13.75
N PHE A 144 -8.70 -13.49 14.83
CA PHE A 144 -9.21 -13.66 16.20
C PHE A 144 -9.45 -12.31 16.88
N ARG A 145 -10.64 -12.16 17.49
CA ARG A 145 -11.00 -11.01 18.32
C ARG A 145 -10.67 -11.16 19.81
N TYR A 146 -10.35 -12.39 20.23
CA TYR A 146 -10.05 -12.74 21.61
C TYR A 146 -8.71 -13.46 21.66
N SER A 147 -7.76 -12.95 22.46
CA SER A 147 -6.43 -13.55 22.56
C SER A 147 -6.46 -14.94 23.17
N GLU A 148 -7.43 -15.23 24.04
CA GLU A 148 -7.60 -16.54 24.67
C GLU A 148 -7.95 -17.64 23.66
N GLU A 149 -8.88 -17.35 22.77
CA GLU A 149 -9.28 -18.30 21.73
C GLU A 149 -8.17 -18.51 20.70
N ALA A 150 -7.44 -17.44 20.36
CA ALA A 150 -6.25 -17.53 19.52
C ALA A 150 -5.15 -18.39 20.17
N ALA A 151 -4.96 -18.28 21.49
CA ALA A 151 -4.02 -19.13 22.22
C ALA A 151 -4.41 -20.61 22.13
N TRP A 152 -5.70 -20.95 22.21
CA TRP A 152 -6.16 -22.32 22.00
C TRP A 152 -5.82 -22.85 20.60
N ALA A 153 -6.01 -22.03 19.57
CA ALA A 153 -5.63 -22.38 18.20
C ALA A 153 -4.12 -22.62 18.09
N VAL A 154 -3.30 -21.73 18.66
CA VAL A 154 -1.84 -21.87 18.69
C VAL A 154 -1.41 -23.17 19.37
N GLU A 155 -1.92 -23.45 20.57
CA GLU A 155 -1.60 -24.68 21.31
C GLU A 155 -1.91 -25.94 20.49
N VAL A 156 -3.07 -25.98 19.83
CA VAL A 156 -3.47 -27.10 18.99
C VAL A 156 -2.55 -27.21 17.77
N LEU A 157 -2.31 -26.11 17.05
CA LEU A 157 -1.46 -26.10 15.85
C LEU A 157 0.00 -26.48 16.17
N LYS A 158 0.54 -26.09 17.34
CA LYS A 158 1.90 -26.46 17.74
C LYS A 158 2.09 -27.95 17.96
N THR A 159 1.02 -28.72 18.19
CA THR A 159 1.10 -30.19 18.25
C THR A 159 1.55 -30.84 16.93
N SER A 160 1.48 -30.10 15.82
CA SER A 160 2.01 -30.53 14.52
C SER A 160 3.53 -30.59 14.44
N GLY A 161 4.23 -29.92 15.35
CA GLY A 161 5.68 -29.71 15.27
C GLY A 161 6.12 -28.66 14.24
N LYS A 162 5.18 -27.99 13.55
CA LYS A 162 5.49 -26.92 12.59
C LYS A 162 5.52 -25.53 13.26
N THR A 163 6.08 -24.57 12.55
CA THR A 163 6.00 -23.15 12.91
C THR A 163 4.54 -22.68 12.93
N VAL A 164 4.18 -21.85 13.91
CA VAL A 164 2.85 -21.25 14.01
C VAL A 164 2.97 -19.73 14.13
N GLY A 165 2.35 -19.02 13.19
CA GLY A 165 2.06 -17.62 13.31
C GLY A 165 0.67 -17.38 13.89
N ALA A 166 0.50 -16.30 14.65
CA ALA A 166 -0.79 -15.91 15.21
C ALA A 166 -1.04 -14.41 15.00
N THR A 167 -2.16 -14.06 14.36
CA THR A 167 -2.57 -12.68 14.16
C THR A 167 -3.98 -12.42 14.67
N LEU A 168 -4.14 -11.28 15.33
CA LEU A 168 -5.41 -10.84 15.89
C LEU A 168 -6.02 -9.72 15.04
N CYS A 169 -7.35 -9.66 14.95
CA CYS A 169 -8.08 -8.58 14.28
C CYS A 169 -8.53 -7.49 15.26
N ILE A 170 -7.55 -6.96 16.00
CA ILE A 170 -7.75 -6.02 17.13
C ILE A 170 -7.16 -4.63 16.85
N SER A 171 -7.56 -3.65 17.65
CA SER A 171 -7.10 -2.25 17.55
C SER A 171 -6.00 -1.93 18.57
N PRO A 172 -5.42 -0.71 18.55
CA PRO A 172 -4.52 -0.26 19.62
C PRO A 172 -5.13 -0.29 21.03
N HIS A 173 -6.46 -0.38 21.14
CA HIS A 173 -7.18 -0.51 22.42
C HIS A 173 -7.15 -1.93 23.00
N GLY A 174 -6.68 -2.93 22.25
CA GLY A 174 -6.65 -4.32 22.71
C GLY A 174 -7.75 -5.18 22.10
N ASP A 175 -7.90 -6.37 22.69
CA ASP A 175 -8.89 -7.37 22.28
C ASP A 175 -10.29 -7.09 22.86
N MET A 176 -11.26 -7.93 22.52
CA MET A 176 -12.65 -7.76 22.97
C MET A 176 -12.87 -7.99 24.48
N ASN A 177 -11.89 -8.56 25.18
CA ASN A 177 -11.90 -8.69 26.65
C ASN A 177 -11.15 -7.55 27.34
N GLY A 178 -10.66 -6.57 26.59
CA GLY A 178 -9.90 -5.43 27.12
C GLY A 178 -8.43 -5.74 27.39
N LEU A 179 -7.91 -6.87 26.90
CA LEU A 179 -6.50 -7.21 27.04
C LEU A 179 -5.67 -6.35 26.08
N SER A 180 -4.63 -5.69 26.58
CA SER A 180 -3.81 -4.78 25.77
C SER A 180 -3.12 -5.53 24.63
N PRO A 181 -2.79 -4.89 23.49
CA PRO A 181 -2.08 -5.57 22.40
C PRO A 181 -0.76 -6.21 22.86
N GLY A 182 -0.04 -5.56 23.77
CA GLY A 182 1.18 -6.09 24.37
C GLY A 182 0.95 -7.39 25.14
N ASP A 183 -0.09 -7.44 25.97
CA ASP A 183 -0.41 -8.63 26.76
C ASP A 183 -0.96 -9.76 25.88
N CYS A 184 -1.71 -9.43 24.83
CA CYS A 184 -2.13 -10.38 23.81
C CYS A 184 -0.92 -11.04 23.13
N ALA A 185 0.09 -10.26 22.73
CA ALA A 185 1.30 -10.80 22.11
C ALA A 185 2.06 -11.73 23.06
N VAL A 186 2.22 -11.33 24.32
CA VAL A 186 2.84 -12.17 25.37
C VAL A 186 2.06 -13.47 25.56
N HIS A 187 0.73 -13.40 25.57
CA HIS A 187 -0.13 -14.57 25.71
C HIS A 187 0.07 -15.56 24.54
N LEU A 188 0.06 -15.06 23.30
CA LEU A 188 0.27 -15.90 22.11
C LEU A 188 1.65 -16.56 22.07
N VAL A 189 2.71 -15.82 22.43
CA VAL A 189 4.07 -16.38 22.48
C VAL A 189 4.18 -17.45 23.57
N LYS A 190 3.56 -17.24 24.74
CA LYS A 190 3.51 -18.26 25.80
C LYS A 190 2.73 -19.50 25.40
N ALA A 191 1.71 -19.36 24.55
CA ALA A 191 0.99 -20.48 23.96
C ALA A 191 1.82 -21.24 22.90
N GLY A 192 2.93 -20.65 22.44
CA GLY A 192 3.89 -21.28 21.53
C GLY A 192 3.97 -20.67 20.14
N ALA A 193 3.37 -19.50 19.89
CA ALA A 193 3.46 -18.83 18.59
C ALA A 193 4.89 -18.31 18.36
N ASP A 194 5.45 -18.62 17.18
CA ASP A 194 6.79 -18.19 16.78
C ASP A 194 6.76 -16.82 16.08
N ILE A 195 5.60 -16.47 15.50
CA ILE A 195 5.32 -15.23 14.80
C ILE A 195 4.03 -14.65 15.36
N VAL A 196 4.00 -13.38 15.73
CA VAL A 196 2.79 -12.71 16.26
C VAL A 196 2.50 -11.39 15.56
N GLY A 197 1.23 -11.00 15.49
CA GLY A 197 0.86 -9.80 14.76
C GLY A 197 -0.62 -9.47 14.73
N VAL A 198 -0.99 -8.68 13.73
CA VAL A 198 -2.39 -8.32 13.47
C VAL A 198 -2.76 -8.48 12.01
N ASN A 199 -4.03 -8.82 11.76
CA ASN A 199 -4.59 -8.87 10.42
C ASN A 199 -6.03 -8.34 10.37
N CYS A 200 -6.46 -7.90 9.19
CA CYS A 200 -7.84 -7.46 8.92
C CYS A 200 -8.32 -6.28 9.79
N HIS A 201 -9.62 -5.99 9.71
CA HIS A 201 -10.41 -4.99 10.44
C HIS A 201 -10.02 -3.51 10.30
N LEU A 202 -8.74 -3.18 10.26
CA LEU A 202 -8.22 -1.83 10.31
C LEU A 202 -7.22 -1.58 9.19
N ASP A 203 -7.09 -0.30 8.84
CA ASP A 203 -6.12 0.17 7.86
C ASP A 203 -4.65 -0.01 8.32
N PRO A 204 -3.69 0.17 7.40
CA PRO A 204 -2.28 -0.01 7.71
C PRO A 204 -1.74 0.82 8.87
N THR A 205 -2.25 2.04 9.06
CA THR A 205 -1.73 2.97 10.08
C THR A 205 -2.04 2.45 11.47
N ALA A 206 -3.31 2.09 11.70
CA ALA A 206 -3.76 1.54 12.97
C ALA A 206 -3.09 0.18 13.25
N CYS A 207 -2.98 -0.70 12.24
CA CYS A 207 -2.31 -1.99 12.41
C CYS A 207 -0.83 -1.85 12.78
N ILE A 208 -0.07 -0.93 12.16
CA ILE A 208 1.33 -0.68 12.52
C ILE A 208 1.44 -0.23 13.97
N GLN A 209 0.54 0.66 14.42
CA GLN A 209 0.51 1.09 15.81
C GLN A 209 0.24 -0.08 16.77
N THR A 210 -0.72 -0.94 16.45
CA THR A 210 -1.02 -2.13 17.26
C THR A 210 0.19 -3.07 17.35
N VAL A 211 0.89 -3.34 16.24
CA VAL A 211 2.07 -4.22 16.25
C VAL A 211 3.24 -3.61 17.04
N LYS A 212 3.39 -2.28 17.04
CA LYS A 212 4.37 -1.61 17.93
C LYS A 212 4.06 -1.86 19.40
N LEU A 213 2.79 -1.74 19.80
CA LEU A 213 2.34 -2.04 21.17
C LEU A 213 2.54 -3.52 21.53
N MET A 214 2.30 -4.44 20.58
CA MET A 214 2.60 -5.86 20.72
C MET A 214 4.08 -6.09 21.02
N ARG A 215 4.97 -5.49 20.21
CA ARG A 215 6.42 -5.56 20.39
C ARG A 215 6.85 -5.03 21.76
N GLU A 216 6.33 -3.88 22.17
CA GLU A 216 6.63 -3.30 23.48
C GLU A 216 6.21 -4.24 24.63
N GLY A 217 5.08 -4.96 24.49
CA GLY A 217 4.67 -5.99 25.44
C GLY A 217 5.66 -7.15 25.53
N LEU A 218 6.11 -7.65 24.37
CA LEU A 218 7.13 -8.71 24.30
C LEU A 218 8.46 -8.27 24.93
N ASP A 219 8.92 -7.06 24.60
CA ASP A 219 10.16 -6.50 25.15
C ASP A 219 10.09 -6.37 26.68
N ARG A 220 8.98 -5.88 27.23
CA ARG A 220 8.76 -5.80 28.69
C ARG A 220 8.74 -7.18 29.35
N ALA A 221 8.24 -8.20 28.66
CA ALA A 221 8.19 -9.57 29.16
C ALA A 221 9.50 -10.35 28.93
N GLY A 222 10.49 -9.77 28.25
CA GLY A 222 11.72 -10.47 27.88
C GLY A 222 11.49 -11.62 26.88
N LEU A 223 10.41 -11.58 26.11
CA LEU A 223 10.04 -12.59 25.12
C LEU A 223 10.46 -12.14 23.72
N LYS A 224 10.77 -13.10 22.85
CA LYS A 224 11.10 -12.85 21.44
C LYS A 224 10.14 -13.62 20.55
N ALA A 225 9.64 -12.94 19.52
CA ALA A 225 8.90 -13.53 18.42
C ALA A 225 9.09 -12.65 17.17
N HIS A 226 8.90 -13.24 15.99
CA HIS A 226 8.85 -12.45 14.76
C HIS A 226 7.53 -11.69 14.67
N LEU A 227 7.56 -10.53 14.02
CA LEU A 227 6.37 -9.68 13.88
C LEU A 227 5.75 -9.80 12.50
N MET A 228 4.42 -9.85 12.47
CA MET A 228 3.60 -10.03 11.28
C MET A 228 2.51 -8.95 11.18
N ILE A 229 2.20 -8.53 9.95
CA ILE A 229 1.13 -7.56 9.68
C ILE A 229 0.46 -7.82 8.33
N GLN A 230 -0.87 -7.87 8.33
CA GLN A 230 -1.71 -8.00 7.13
C GLN A 230 -2.96 -7.12 7.26
N PRO A 231 -2.85 -5.79 7.07
CA PRO A 231 -3.93 -4.85 7.32
C PRO A 231 -5.01 -4.93 6.23
N LEU A 232 -6.10 -4.20 6.42
CA LEU A 232 -7.12 -3.98 5.41
C LEU A 232 -6.58 -3.15 4.25
N GLY A 233 -7.00 -3.49 3.03
CA GLY A 233 -6.73 -2.74 1.79
C GLY A 233 -7.62 -1.52 1.61
N CYS A 234 -8.14 -0.94 2.69
CA CYS A 234 -8.98 0.26 2.69
C CYS A 234 -8.55 1.22 3.81
N HIS A 235 -8.76 2.51 3.61
CA HIS A 235 -8.63 3.56 4.64
C HIS A 235 -9.82 3.51 5.60
N THR A 236 -9.54 3.44 6.91
CA THR A 236 -10.55 3.34 7.97
C THR A 236 -10.15 4.14 9.21
N PRO A 237 -9.83 5.45 9.07
CA PRO A 237 -9.34 6.26 10.20
C PRO A 237 -10.34 6.38 11.36
N GLU A 238 -11.63 6.15 11.10
CA GLU A 238 -12.72 6.20 12.08
C GLU A 238 -12.99 4.87 12.79
N CYS A 239 -12.44 3.76 12.30
CA CYS A 239 -12.71 2.43 12.85
C CYS A 239 -11.95 2.20 14.16
N ASN A 240 -12.61 1.48 15.08
CA ASN A 240 -12.05 1.06 16.36
C ASN A 240 -12.14 -0.48 16.50
N LEU A 241 -12.39 -1.01 17.69
CA LEU A 241 -12.56 -2.43 17.98
C LEU A 241 -13.49 -3.19 17.02
N THR A 242 -14.57 -2.57 16.53
CA THR A 242 -15.48 -3.22 15.59
C THR A 242 -14.86 -3.41 14.21
N GLY A 243 -13.85 -2.61 13.84
CA GLY A 243 -13.24 -2.63 12.51
C GLY A 243 -14.19 -2.16 11.40
N TYR A 244 -13.76 -2.37 10.15
CA TYR A 244 -14.48 -1.97 8.95
C TYR A 244 -15.87 -2.62 8.78
N ILE A 245 -16.16 -3.73 9.46
CA ILE A 245 -17.49 -4.37 9.42
C ILE A 245 -18.57 -3.51 10.10
N GLY A 246 -18.18 -2.55 10.95
CA GLY A 246 -19.08 -1.57 11.54
C GLY A 246 -19.34 -0.35 10.66
N LEU A 247 -18.68 -0.24 9.50
CA LEU A 247 -18.88 0.87 8.58
C LEU A 247 -20.20 0.68 7.79
N PRO A 248 -20.98 1.75 7.55
CA PRO A 248 -22.17 1.70 6.70
C PRO A 248 -21.89 1.18 5.28
N GLU A 249 -20.67 1.37 4.79
CA GLU A 249 -20.25 0.96 3.45
C GLU A 249 -19.92 -0.53 3.34
N PHE A 250 -19.80 -1.25 4.46
CA PHE A 250 -19.46 -2.67 4.43
C PHE A 250 -20.64 -3.54 3.95
N PRO A 251 -20.42 -4.55 3.09
CA PRO A 251 -19.20 -4.83 2.32
C PRO A 251 -19.19 -4.19 0.92
N PHE A 252 -20.29 -3.60 0.47
CA PHE A 252 -20.57 -3.32 -0.96
C PHE A 252 -20.24 -1.90 -1.46
N ALA A 253 -19.72 -1.01 -0.62
CA ALA A 253 -19.43 0.38 -0.97
C ALA A 253 -18.04 0.86 -0.51
N LEU A 254 -17.10 -0.07 -0.36
CA LEU A 254 -15.73 0.20 0.13
C LEU A 254 -14.79 0.73 -0.97
N GLU A 255 -15.23 0.83 -2.22
CA GLU A 255 -14.40 1.20 -3.38
C GLU A 255 -13.70 2.54 -3.17
N THR A 256 -14.40 3.52 -2.62
CA THR A 256 -13.88 4.88 -2.37
C THR A 256 -12.77 4.92 -1.31
N ARG A 257 -12.67 3.88 -0.49
CA ARG A 257 -11.69 3.74 0.59
C ARG A 257 -10.47 2.93 0.18
N SER A 258 -10.49 2.30 -1.00
CA SER A 258 -9.42 1.39 -1.44
C SER A 258 -8.06 2.08 -1.41
N LEU A 259 -7.05 1.38 -0.88
CA LEU A 259 -5.68 1.89 -0.90
C LEU A 259 -5.20 2.04 -2.35
N THR A 260 -4.32 3.01 -2.56
CA THR A 260 -3.52 3.08 -3.77
C THR A 260 -2.22 2.30 -3.58
N ARG A 261 -1.53 1.99 -4.69
CA ARG A 261 -0.17 1.41 -4.59
C ARG A 261 0.81 2.29 -3.82
N TRP A 262 0.62 3.60 -3.84
CA TRP A 262 1.50 4.56 -3.15
C TRP A 262 1.27 4.54 -1.64
N ASP A 263 0.02 4.38 -1.22
CA ASP A 263 -0.31 4.12 0.19
C ASP A 263 0.36 2.83 0.65
N VAL A 264 0.35 1.79 -0.19
CA VAL A 264 0.99 0.50 0.11
C VAL A 264 2.52 0.59 0.11
N HIS A 265 3.15 1.39 -0.76
CA HIS A 265 4.58 1.69 -0.66
C HIS A 265 4.92 2.36 0.68
N LYS A 266 4.13 3.36 1.11
CA LYS A 266 4.31 4.02 2.40
C LYS A 266 4.16 3.01 3.55
N TYR A 267 3.08 2.24 3.55
CA TYR A 267 2.82 1.18 4.54
C TYR A 267 3.97 0.18 4.64
N ALA A 268 4.43 -0.39 3.52
CA ALA A 268 5.49 -1.38 3.52
C ALA A 268 6.78 -0.84 4.14
N ARG A 269 7.14 0.41 3.81
CA ARG A 269 8.31 1.09 4.37
C ARG A 269 8.15 1.35 5.87
N GLU A 270 6.98 1.78 6.32
CA GLU A 270 6.71 2.06 7.74
C GLU A 270 6.68 0.76 8.58
N ALA A 271 6.08 -0.31 8.05
CA ALA A 271 6.08 -1.63 8.68
C ALA A 271 7.52 -2.18 8.82
N TYR A 272 8.33 -2.11 7.75
CA TYR A 272 9.73 -2.53 7.81
C TYR A 272 10.55 -1.75 8.84
N LYS A 273 10.39 -0.42 8.89
CA LYS A 273 11.02 0.46 9.89
C LYS A 273 10.54 0.17 11.32
N ALA A 274 9.32 -0.31 11.48
CA ALA A 274 8.79 -0.77 12.76
C ALA A 274 9.36 -2.14 13.19
N GLY A 275 10.29 -2.74 12.43
CA GLY A 275 10.89 -4.03 12.74
C GLY A 275 10.05 -5.23 12.30
N ILE A 276 8.96 -5.00 11.56
CA ILE A 276 8.10 -6.06 11.06
C ILE A 276 8.80 -6.73 9.87
N ARG A 277 8.75 -8.06 9.80
CA ARG A 277 9.45 -8.85 8.77
C ARG A 277 8.54 -9.78 7.98
N TYR A 278 7.34 -10.07 8.47
CA TYR A 278 6.26 -10.61 7.65
C TYR A 278 5.27 -9.50 7.32
N ILE A 279 5.23 -9.06 6.07
CA ILE A 279 4.43 -7.90 5.62
C ILE A 279 3.55 -8.35 4.44
N GLY A 280 2.24 -8.47 4.66
CA GLY A 280 1.27 -8.85 3.62
C GLY A 280 0.06 -7.92 3.63
N GLY A 281 -1.09 -8.42 3.22
CA GLY A 281 -2.36 -7.71 3.34
C GLY A 281 -3.54 -8.66 3.45
N CYS A 282 -4.68 -8.15 3.91
CA CYS A 282 -5.91 -8.91 4.08
C CYS A 282 -6.99 -8.42 3.09
N CYS A 283 -8.26 -8.39 3.49
CA CYS A 283 -9.39 -7.94 2.69
C CYS A 283 -9.10 -6.62 1.95
N GLY A 284 -9.29 -6.60 0.63
CA GLY A 284 -9.04 -5.43 -0.23
C GLY A 284 -7.63 -5.34 -0.81
N PHE A 285 -6.66 -6.13 -0.34
CA PHE A 285 -5.37 -6.25 -1.02
C PHE A 285 -5.52 -7.06 -2.31
N GLU A 286 -5.06 -6.49 -3.42
CA GLU A 286 -5.03 -7.12 -4.74
C GLU A 286 -3.57 -7.40 -5.12
N ALA A 287 -3.33 -8.13 -6.21
CA ALA A 287 -1.99 -8.47 -6.64
C ALA A 287 -1.08 -7.23 -6.83
N TYR A 288 -1.61 -6.09 -7.29
CA TYR A 288 -0.81 -4.88 -7.44
C TYR A 288 -0.43 -4.23 -6.10
N HIS A 289 -1.19 -4.46 -5.03
CA HIS A 289 -0.83 -4.07 -3.67
C HIS A 289 0.35 -4.91 -3.16
N ILE A 290 0.30 -6.23 -3.35
CA ILE A 290 1.43 -7.11 -3.00
C ILE A 290 2.69 -6.77 -3.80
N ARG A 291 2.54 -6.41 -5.07
CA ARG A 291 3.64 -5.88 -5.88
C ARG A 291 4.22 -4.61 -5.27
N ALA A 292 3.39 -3.69 -4.78
CA ALA A 292 3.86 -2.45 -4.17
C ALA A 292 4.70 -2.70 -2.90
N ILE A 293 4.32 -3.68 -2.07
CA ILE A 293 5.15 -4.13 -0.92
C ILE A 293 6.51 -4.62 -1.43
N SER A 294 6.49 -5.55 -2.39
CA SER A 294 7.70 -6.14 -2.96
C SER A 294 8.61 -5.10 -3.64
N GLU A 295 8.04 -4.12 -4.33
CA GLU A 295 8.76 -3.05 -5.01
C GLU A 295 9.36 -2.00 -4.05
N GLU A 296 8.67 -1.68 -2.95
CA GLU A 296 9.20 -0.78 -1.92
C GLU A 296 10.40 -1.40 -1.20
N LEU A 297 10.34 -2.71 -0.94
CA LEU A 297 11.31 -3.46 -0.15
C LEU A 297 12.33 -4.20 -1.03
N ARG A 298 12.42 -3.85 -2.31
CA ARG A 298 13.31 -4.50 -3.28
C ARG A 298 14.79 -4.37 -2.90
N ASP A 299 15.17 -3.26 -2.26
CA ASP A 299 16.57 -2.99 -1.93
C ASP A 299 16.97 -3.86 -0.72
N GLU A 300 16.06 -4.06 0.23
CA GLU A 300 16.21 -5.00 1.35
C GLU A 300 16.16 -6.47 0.91
N ARG A 301 15.32 -6.80 -0.08
CA ARG A 301 15.16 -8.18 -0.58
C ARG A 301 16.18 -8.55 -1.66
N GLY A 302 16.78 -7.57 -2.33
CA GLY A 302 17.76 -7.74 -3.40
C GLY A 302 17.18 -8.05 -4.79
N PHE A 303 15.86 -7.99 -4.97
CA PHE A 303 15.21 -8.28 -6.25
C PHE A 303 13.86 -7.59 -6.42
N LEU A 304 13.40 -7.48 -7.67
CA LEU A 304 12.04 -7.08 -8.03
C LEU A 304 11.19 -8.32 -8.34
N PRO A 305 9.87 -8.29 -8.04
CA PRO A 305 9.00 -9.41 -8.37
C PRO A 305 8.74 -9.49 -9.89
N PRO A 306 8.38 -10.67 -10.43
CA PRO A 306 8.07 -10.83 -11.87
C PRO A 306 6.98 -9.87 -12.38
N ALA A 307 5.99 -9.52 -11.55
CA ALA A 307 4.95 -8.56 -11.91
C ALA A 307 5.49 -7.15 -12.23
N SER A 308 6.69 -6.79 -11.78
CA SER A 308 7.32 -5.51 -12.08
C SER A 308 7.79 -5.38 -13.52
N GLU A 309 7.90 -6.48 -14.29
CA GLU A 309 8.13 -6.43 -15.74
C GLU A 309 7.07 -5.61 -16.50
N LYS A 310 5.85 -5.55 -15.94
CA LYS A 310 4.71 -4.81 -16.49
C LYS A 310 4.45 -3.50 -15.72
N HIS A 311 5.42 -3.01 -14.97
CA HIS A 311 5.30 -1.80 -14.17
C HIS A 311 6.54 -0.91 -14.26
N GLY A 312 6.32 0.41 -14.18
CA GLY A 312 7.38 1.38 -13.99
C GLY A 312 7.23 1.98 -12.61
N LEU A 313 8.20 1.71 -11.73
CA LEU A 313 8.25 2.27 -10.38
C LEU A 313 7.94 3.78 -10.41
N TRP A 314 7.04 4.26 -9.56
CA TRP A 314 6.71 5.69 -9.46
C TRP A 314 6.33 6.36 -10.80
N GLY A 315 5.68 5.60 -11.71
CA GLY A 315 5.20 6.10 -13.00
C GLY A 315 6.28 6.22 -14.07
N LEU A 316 7.47 5.64 -13.88
CA LEU A 316 8.61 5.79 -14.80
C LEU A 316 8.31 5.39 -16.26
N LEU A 317 7.46 4.38 -16.50
CA LEU A 317 7.08 4.02 -17.88
C LEU A 317 6.36 5.16 -18.61
N TRP A 318 5.59 5.99 -17.90
CA TRP A 318 4.94 7.16 -18.48
C TRP A 318 5.93 8.28 -18.87
N ARG A 319 7.13 8.32 -18.26
CA ARG A 319 8.20 9.20 -18.70
C ARG A 319 8.84 8.73 -20.02
N CYS A 320 8.90 7.41 -20.25
CA CYS A 320 9.67 6.82 -21.34
C CYS A 320 8.82 6.47 -22.58
N THR A 321 7.53 6.17 -22.42
CA THR A 321 6.66 5.73 -23.52
C THR A 321 5.67 6.82 -23.92
N GLN A 322 6.12 7.89 -24.58
CA GLN A 322 5.16 8.76 -25.29
C GLN A 322 5.65 9.17 -26.69
N ASN A 323 4.85 8.75 -27.68
CA ASN A 323 4.86 9.20 -29.07
C ASN A 323 4.64 10.73 -29.17
N PRO A 324 5.04 11.37 -30.29
CA PRO A 324 4.98 12.82 -30.49
C PRO A 324 3.58 13.49 -30.44
N GLY A 325 2.51 12.78 -30.05
CA GLY A 325 1.14 13.29 -29.95
C GLY A 325 0.55 13.40 -28.53
N SER A 326 1.32 13.13 -27.47
CA SER A 326 0.77 13.14 -26.11
C SER A 326 0.62 14.54 -25.50
N GLU A 327 -0.45 14.72 -24.72
CA GLU A 327 -0.82 15.98 -24.06
C GLU A 327 0.36 16.58 -23.25
N PRO A 328 0.74 17.85 -23.49
CA PRO A 328 1.88 18.48 -22.83
C PRO A 328 1.80 18.57 -21.30
N GLY A 329 0.59 18.58 -20.72
CA GLY A 329 0.35 18.82 -19.30
C GLY A 329 0.81 17.72 -18.35
N LEU A 330 0.95 16.47 -18.83
CA LEU A 330 1.41 15.34 -18.01
C LEU A 330 2.94 15.23 -17.91
N LYS A 331 3.72 16.04 -18.65
CA LYS A 331 5.16 15.81 -18.86
C LYS A 331 6.05 16.28 -17.71
N GLY A 332 5.61 17.28 -16.93
CA GLY A 332 6.46 17.98 -15.95
C GLY A 332 6.53 17.34 -14.55
N ASN A 333 5.51 16.57 -14.15
CA ASN A 333 5.30 16.26 -12.73
C ASN A 333 5.30 14.77 -12.39
N ILE A 334 5.47 13.83 -13.32
CA ILE A 334 5.33 12.39 -13.00
C ILE A 334 6.58 11.88 -12.27
N GLY A 335 6.49 11.50 -11.00
CA GLY A 335 7.61 10.91 -10.25
C GLY A 335 7.26 10.61 -8.80
N LYS A 336 8.24 10.13 -8.02
CA LYS A 336 8.00 9.71 -6.63
C LYS A 336 7.32 10.77 -5.78
N ILE A 337 7.87 11.99 -5.81
CA ILE A 337 7.35 13.14 -5.05
C ILE A 337 5.89 13.41 -5.41
N PHE A 338 5.55 13.42 -6.70
CA PHE A 338 4.19 13.70 -7.15
C PHE A 338 3.18 12.68 -6.62
N PHE A 339 3.41 11.39 -6.82
CA PHE A 339 2.45 10.38 -6.37
C PHE A 339 2.38 10.25 -4.85
N GLN A 340 3.51 10.46 -4.16
CA GLN A 340 3.55 10.44 -2.70
C GLN A 340 2.73 11.59 -2.08
N HIS A 341 2.65 12.75 -2.74
CA HIS A 341 1.89 13.91 -2.22
C HIS A 341 0.51 14.07 -2.86
N LEU A 342 0.27 13.51 -4.06
CA LEU A 342 -1.06 13.48 -4.67
C LEU A 342 -2.02 12.58 -3.89
N GLY A 343 -1.53 11.44 -3.36
CA GLY A 343 -2.31 10.57 -2.48
C GLY A 343 -2.76 11.28 -1.19
N VAL A 344 -1.93 12.20 -0.67
CA VAL A 344 -2.27 13.00 0.53
C VAL A 344 -3.45 13.95 0.26
N LEU A 345 -3.58 14.47 -0.96
CA LEU A 345 -4.70 15.35 -1.35
C LEU A 345 -6.05 14.62 -1.47
N THR A 346 -6.04 13.29 -1.66
CA THR A 346 -7.28 12.50 -1.71
C THR A 346 -7.83 12.22 -0.31
N VAL A 347 -6.94 12.00 0.66
CA VAL A 347 -7.29 11.71 2.08
C VAL A 347 -7.76 12.97 2.82
N HIS A 348 -7.19 14.15 2.54
CA HIS A 348 -7.62 15.41 3.19
C HIS A 348 -8.97 15.96 2.71
N ARG A 349 -9.65 15.27 1.79
CA ARG A 349 -11.03 15.62 1.40
C ARG A 349 -12.10 15.06 2.34
N TRP A 350 -11.70 14.37 3.42
CA TRP A 350 -12.58 13.94 4.49
C TRP A 350 -12.60 14.99 5.61
N PRO A 351 -13.65 15.82 5.73
CA PRO A 351 -13.81 16.66 6.89
C PRO A 351 -14.15 15.75 8.07
N ASN A 352 -13.52 15.99 9.23
CA ASN A 352 -14.05 15.58 10.53
C ASN A 352 -15.46 16.15 10.70
N GLN A 353 -16.50 15.46 10.21
CA GLN A 353 -17.88 15.78 10.53
C GLN A 353 -18.21 15.13 11.87
N LYS A 354 -18.10 15.93 12.93
CA LYS A 354 -18.95 15.73 14.09
C LYS A 354 -20.40 15.75 13.60
N MET A 355 -21.11 14.63 13.72
CA MET A 355 -22.54 14.57 13.53
C MET A 355 -23.21 15.59 14.47
N ASN A 356 -23.88 16.58 13.89
CA ASN A 356 -24.99 17.26 14.55
C ASN A 356 -26.26 16.84 13.82
N GLU A 357 -27.20 16.34 14.61
CA GLU A 357 -28.57 16.02 14.21
C GLU A 357 -29.30 17.28 13.71
N GLU A 358 -30.38 17.03 12.95
CA GLU A 358 -31.37 17.99 12.42
C GLU A 358 -31.05 18.70 11.08
N ARG A 359 -31.59 18.17 9.97
CA ARG A 359 -32.81 18.72 9.35
C ARG A 359 -33.25 18.00 8.07
N GLN A 360 -34.56 17.94 8.00
CA GLN A 360 -35.46 17.42 6.98
C GLN A 360 -35.32 18.04 5.58
N HIS A 361 -35.68 17.19 4.59
CA HIS A 361 -36.43 17.46 3.35
C HIS A 361 -35.69 17.76 2.03
N GLN A 362 -36.10 16.97 1.03
CA GLN A 362 -36.17 17.19 -0.43
C GLN A 362 -35.07 16.64 -1.36
N SER A 363 -35.41 15.52 -2.00
CA SER A 363 -35.01 15.08 -3.36
C SER A 363 -35.79 15.91 -4.41
N PRO A 364 -35.36 16.12 -5.68
CA PRO A 364 -35.27 15.04 -6.67
C PRO A 364 -34.22 15.16 -7.82
N ALA A 365 -34.15 14.06 -8.57
CA ALA A 365 -33.91 13.95 -10.02
C ALA A 365 -32.49 13.64 -10.52
N CYS A 366 -32.29 12.33 -10.70
CA CYS A 366 -31.36 11.67 -11.61
C CYS A 366 -31.72 11.97 -13.07
N LEU A 367 -30.75 12.37 -13.90
CA LEU A 367 -30.84 12.33 -15.36
C LEU A 367 -29.52 11.82 -15.97
N THR A 368 -29.64 10.63 -16.55
CA THR A 368 -28.75 9.90 -17.46
C THR A 368 -28.45 10.70 -18.73
N LEU A 369 -27.22 10.61 -19.26
CA LEU A 369 -26.94 10.58 -20.71
C LEU A 369 -25.55 9.95 -20.97
N TYR A 370 -25.52 8.91 -21.81
CA TYR A 370 -24.35 8.22 -22.35
C TYR A 370 -24.37 8.32 -23.89
N SER A 371 -23.18 8.13 -24.49
CA SER A 371 -22.90 7.82 -25.90
C SER A 371 -22.81 9.05 -26.84
N LYS A 372 -21.92 9.14 -27.84
CA LYS A 372 -21.14 8.14 -28.59
C LYS A 372 -20.13 8.84 -29.54
N ASN A 373 -19.18 8.05 -30.03
CA ASN A 373 -18.55 8.03 -31.37
C ASN A 373 -17.09 8.46 -31.59
N GLU A 374 -16.45 7.56 -32.33
CA GLU A 374 -15.07 7.38 -32.79
C GLU A 374 -14.75 8.24 -34.03
N THR A 375 -13.46 8.46 -34.35
CA THR A 375 -12.78 7.80 -35.49
C THR A 375 -11.35 8.31 -35.74
N SER A 376 -10.55 7.38 -36.28
CA SER A 376 -9.16 7.32 -36.73
C SER A 376 -8.51 8.53 -37.44
N LEU A 377 -7.17 8.58 -37.43
CA LEU A 377 -6.32 8.51 -38.64
C LEU A 377 -4.81 8.39 -38.31
N THR A 378 -4.04 7.89 -39.27
CA THR A 378 -2.74 7.19 -39.18
C THR A 378 -1.53 7.99 -39.72
N PHE A 379 -0.34 7.43 -39.44
CA PHE A 379 0.92 7.40 -40.24
C PHE A 379 2.15 8.30 -39.92
N ASP A 380 3.25 7.54 -39.74
CA ASP A 380 4.64 7.66 -40.21
C ASP A 380 5.78 8.38 -39.46
N THR A 381 6.95 7.81 -39.72
CA THR A 381 8.17 7.62 -38.94
C THR A 381 9.30 8.58 -39.31
N ARG A 382 10.21 8.89 -38.36
CA ARG A 382 11.69 8.87 -38.58
C ARG A 382 12.55 9.26 -37.34
N ARG A 383 13.67 8.52 -37.23
CA ARG A 383 14.91 8.59 -36.42
C ARG A 383 15.43 9.95 -35.90
N SER A 384 15.99 9.95 -34.68
CA SER A 384 17.45 10.00 -34.36
C SER A 384 17.69 10.59 -32.96
N SER A 385 18.32 9.83 -32.05
CA SER A 385 19.74 9.89 -31.63
C SER A 385 19.94 10.69 -30.34
N GLY A 386 20.61 10.05 -29.38
CA GLY A 386 20.61 10.41 -27.97
C GLY A 386 21.36 11.66 -27.56
N THR A 387 21.19 12.02 -26.29
CA THR A 387 22.29 12.43 -25.41
C THR A 387 21.87 12.29 -23.95
N LYS A 388 22.81 11.81 -23.13
CA LYS A 388 22.70 11.59 -21.68
C LYS A 388 22.60 12.93 -20.96
N THR A 389 21.70 13.08 -19.99
CA THR A 389 21.85 14.17 -19.00
C THR A 389 21.44 13.74 -17.59
N LYS A 390 22.33 14.09 -16.66
CA LYS A 390 22.35 13.84 -15.21
C LYS A 390 21.06 14.24 -14.50
N MET A 391 20.76 13.50 -13.44
CA MET A 391 19.67 13.67 -12.49
C MET A 391 19.98 14.88 -11.57
N ALA A 392 19.19 15.95 -11.65
CA ALA A 392 19.28 17.13 -10.76
C ALA A 392 18.26 17.02 -9.60
N SER A 393 18.60 17.61 -8.45
CA SER A 393 17.91 17.45 -7.17
C SER A 393 16.51 18.10 -7.15
N CYS A 394 15.72 17.74 -6.13
CA CYS A 394 14.29 18.02 -5.98
C CYS A 394 13.89 19.51 -5.90
N GLU A 395 14.84 20.42 -5.69
CA GLU A 395 14.57 21.85 -5.41
C GLU A 395 14.43 22.70 -6.68
N GLU A 396 15.17 22.37 -7.75
CA GLU A 396 15.16 23.14 -9.01
C GLU A 396 13.81 23.09 -9.75
N GLN A 397 12.95 22.11 -9.43
CA GLN A 397 11.65 21.90 -10.09
C GLN A 397 10.54 22.84 -9.58
N LEU A 398 10.77 23.57 -8.48
CA LEU A 398 9.78 24.43 -7.83
C LEU A 398 10.07 25.93 -8.00
N LEU A 399 11.09 26.27 -8.79
CA LEU A 399 11.55 27.63 -9.01
C LEU A 399 11.07 28.17 -10.36
N CYS A 400 10.71 29.45 -10.37
CA CYS A 400 10.43 30.17 -11.59
C CYS A 400 11.73 30.43 -12.35
N SER A 401 11.86 29.90 -13.56
CA SER A 401 13.06 30.10 -14.39
C SER A 401 13.40 31.56 -14.79
N ILE A 402 12.56 32.54 -14.42
CA ILE A 402 12.83 33.97 -14.64
C ILE A 402 13.38 34.63 -13.38
N CYS A 403 12.67 34.52 -12.24
CA CYS A 403 13.12 35.14 -10.99
C CYS A 403 13.99 34.22 -10.12
N LEU A 404 14.11 32.95 -10.49
CA LEU A 404 14.79 31.86 -9.76
C LEU A 404 14.24 31.60 -8.35
N GLU A 405 13.15 32.27 -7.99
CA GLU A 405 12.42 32.08 -6.73
C GLU A 405 11.26 31.09 -6.85
N VAL A 406 10.82 30.59 -5.69
CA VAL A 406 9.60 29.80 -5.53
C VAL A 406 8.40 30.55 -6.12
N PHE A 407 7.61 29.88 -6.97
CA PHE A 407 6.52 30.52 -7.71
C PHE A 407 5.57 31.37 -6.84
N LYS A 408 5.31 32.61 -7.29
CA LYS A 408 4.27 33.51 -6.75
C LYS A 408 3.19 33.70 -7.81
N GLU A 409 1.96 33.33 -7.47
CA GLU A 409 0.83 33.25 -8.43
C GLU A 409 1.23 32.52 -9.72
N PRO A 410 1.54 31.21 -9.65
CA PRO A 410 2.01 30.49 -10.81
C PRO A 410 0.98 30.49 -11.94
N VAL A 411 1.45 30.71 -13.17
CA VAL A 411 0.66 30.61 -14.39
C VAL A 411 1.30 29.61 -15.35
N THR A 412 0.46 28.84 -16.04
CA THR A 412 0.91 27.87 -17.04
C THR A 412 0.68 28.43 -18.43
N THR A 413 1.75 28.57 -19.22
CA THR A 413 1.65 28.98 -20.63
C THR A 413 1.06 27.85 -21.49
N PRO A 414 0.51 28.12 -22.69
CA PRO A 414 -0.03 27.08 -23.58
C PRO A 414 1.00 26.02 -24.04
N CYS A 415 2.29 26.25 -23.79
CA CYS A 415 3.35 25.27 -24.04
C CYS A 415 3.69 24.38 -22.84
N GLY A 416 2.98 24.55 -21.70
CA GLY A 416 3.12 23.73 -20.49
C GLY A 416 4.14 24.22 -19.46
N HIS A 417 4.89 25.29 -19.74
CA HIS A 417 5.86 25.85 -18.79
C HIS A 417 5.19 26.82 -17.80
N ASN A 418 5.64 26.76 -16.55
CA ASN A 418 5.15 27.58 -15.45
C ASN A 418 6.08 28.76 -15.15
N TYR A 419 5.50 29.89 -14.80
CA TYR A 419 6.18 31.12 -14.40
C TYR A 419 5.37 31.83 -13.33
N CYS A 420 5.99 32.72 -12.53
CA CYS A 420 5.21 33.70 -11.79
C CYS A 420 4.43 34.57 -12.77
N LYS A 421 3.17 34.89 -12.45
CA LYS A 421 2.31 35.70 -13.33
C LYS A 421 2.97 37.00 -13.77
N THR A 422 3.61 37.71 -12.84
CA THR A 422 4.33 38.95 -13.11
C THR A 422 5.52 38.71 -14.03
N CYS A 423 6.40 37.76 -13.69
CA CYS A 423 7.62 37.48 -14.46
C CYS A 423 7.37 37.20 -15.95
N ILE A 424 6.37 36.39 -16.30
CA ILE A 424 6.08 36.10 -17.72
C ILE A 424 5.37 37.27 -18.41
N THR A 425 4.59 38.07 -17.66
CA THR A 425 3.93 39.27 -18.16
C THR A 425 4.99 40.31 -18.53
N ASP A 426 5.89 40.62 -17.61
CA ASP A 426 6.99 41.58 -17.80
C ASP A 426 7.94 41.14 -18.92
N TYR A 427 8.22 39.85 -19.03
CA TYR A 427 9.02 39.30 -20.12
C TYR A 427 8.38 39.54 -21.51
N TRP A 428 7.06 39.37 -21.64
CA TRP A 428 6.36 39.67 -22.90
C TRP A 428 6.29 41.16 -23.20
N ASP A 429 6.14 41.99 -22.18
CA ASP A 429 6.04 43.44 -22.32
C ASP A 429 7.38 44.07 -22.70
N SER A 430 8.48 43.60 -22.10
CA SER A 430 9.84 44.09 -22.36
C SER A 430 10.45 43.58 -23.68
N SER A 431 10.21 42.32 -24.03
CA SER A 431 10.84 41.71 -25.21
C SER A 431 10.10 41.96 -26.54
N GLN A 432 8.89 42.53 -26.47
CA GLN A 432 7.92 42.65 -27.58
C GLN A 432 7.69 41.35 -28.38
N GLN A 433 8.03 40.21 -27.80
CA GLN A 433 7.87 38.90 -28.43
C GLN A 433 7.12 37.96 -27.48
N ILE A 434 5.94 37.55 -27.93
CA ILE A 434 5.06 36.64 -27.19
C ILE A 434 5.59 35.20 -27.38
N ARG A 435 6.69 34.86 -26.69
CA ARG A 435 7.32 33.53 -26.73
C ARG A 435 7.59 33.00 -25.34
N CYS A 436 7.70 31.69 -25.22
CA CYS A 436 8.11 31.04 -23.98
C CYS A 436 9.62 31.27 -23.71
N PRO A 437 10.01 31.76 -22.52
CA PRO A 437 11.43 31.89 -22.14
C PRO A 437 12.21 30.58 -22.21
N LEU A 438 11.61 29.45 -21.81
CA LEU A 438 12.26 28.14 -21.76
C LEU A 438 12.35 27.46 -23.13
N CYS A 439 11.22 27.11 -23.74
CA CYS A 439 11.21 26.34 -24.99
C CYS A 439 11.17 27.18 -26.27
N LYS A 440 11.20 28.52 -26.15
CA LYS A 440 11.19 29.49 -27.26
C LYS A 440 9.98 29.42 -28.20
N LYS A 441 8.95 28.62 -27.89
CA LYS A 441 7.70 28.54 -28.68
C LYS A 441 7.03 29.91 -28.77
N ARG A 442 6.73 30.36 -30.00
CA ARG A 442 6.01 31.62 -30.29
C ARG A 442 4.50 31.39 -30.17
N PHE A 443 3.80 32.34 -29.56
CA PHE A 443 2.35 32.36 -29.47
C PHE A 443 1.79 33.38 -30.47
N ARG A 444 0.71 33.03 -31.18
CA ARG A 444 0.11 33.89 -32.22
C ARG A 444 -0.58 35.13 -31.65
N GLN A 445 -1.10 35.02 -30.43
CA GLN A 445 -1.74 36.08 -29.66
C GLN A 445 -1.34 35.93 -28.19
N ARG A 446 -1.44 37.01 -27.40
CA ARG A 446 -1.10 36.99 -25.97
C ARG A 446 -2.09 36.09 -25.24
N PRO A 447 -1.64 34.97 -24.64
CA PRO A 447 -2.53 34.08 -23.90
C PRO A 447 -3.13 34.80 -22.68
N ALA A 448 -4.40 34.57 -22.40
CA ALA A 448 -5.02 35.00 -21.15
C ALA A 448 -4.47 34.14 -20.00
N LEU A 449 -3.58 34.71 -19.19
CA LEU A 449 -2.94 34.02 -18.08
C LEU A 449 -3.86 34.01 -16.86
N ARG A 450 -4.38 32.83 -16.50
CA ARG A 450 -5.07 32.59 -15.24
C ARG A 450 -4.12 31.89 -14.27
N CYS A 451 -4.17 32.30 -13.00
CA CYS A 451 -3.41 31.61 -11.96
C CYS A 451 -3.83 30.14 -11.94
N ASN A 452 -2.85 29.24 -11.97
CA ASN A 452 -3.08 27.82 -11.78
C ASN A 452 -3.34 27.60 -10.28
N THR A 453 -4.61 27.60 -9.90
CA THR A 453 -5.03 27.52 -8.49
C THR A 453 -4.53 26.24 -7.85
N SER A 454 -4.63 25.10 -8.55
CA SER A 454 -4.10 23.81 -8.06
C SER A 454 -2.60 23.86 -7.79
N PHE A 455 -1.81 24.48 -8.66
CA PHE A 455 -0.37 24.58 -8.45
C PHE A 455 -0.03 25.57 -7.32
N ARG A 456 -0.75 26.70 -7.23
CA ARG A 456 -0.61 27.64 -6.11
C ARG A 456 -0.89 26.97 -4.76
N ASP A 457 -1.96 26.19 -4.67
CA ASP A 457 -2.36 25.51 -3.44
C ASP A 457 -1.29 24.48 -3.00
N VAL A 458 -0.65 23.80 -3.96
CA VAL A 458 0.53 22.93 -3.70
C VAL A 458 1.71 23.75 -3.17
N MET A 459 2.03 24.91 -3.78
CA MET A 459 3.13 25.76 -3.33
C MET A 459 2.88 26.35 -1.93
N GLU A 460 1.65 26.74 -1.63
CA GLU A 460 1.24 27.25 -0.30
C GLU A 460 1.30 26.14 0.76
N HIS A 461 0.87 24.93 0.42
CA HIS A 461 0.97 23.79 1.31
C HIS A 461 2.42 23.43 1.63
N LEU A 462 3.31 23.39 0.61
CA LEU A 462 4.74 23.13 0.82
C LEU A 462 5.44 24.22 1.65
N ARG A 463 5.01 25.49 1.52
CA ARG A 463 5.44 26.59 2.39
C ARG A 463 4.94 26.41 3.83
N SER A 464 3.69 25.98 4.02
CA SER A 464 3.10 25.73 5.35
C SER A 464 3.76 24.59 6.12
N LEU A 465 4.39 23.65 5.40
CA LEU A 465 5.14 22.53 5.97
C LEU A 465 6.62 22.87 6.24
N SER A 466 7.04 24.13 6.05
CA SER A 466 8.43 24.59 6.16
C SER A 466 9.42 23.84 5.26
N LEU A 467 8.93 23.14 4.22
CA LEU A 467 9.77 22.46 3.20
C LEU A 467 10.29 23.43 2.13
N LEU A 468 9.77 24.65 2.13
CA LEU A 468 10.17 25.77 1.25
C LEU A 468 10.35 27.03 2.11
N SER A 469 11.22 26.98 3.11
CA SER A 469 11.68 28.20 3.77
C SER A 469 12.59 28.98 2.80
N PRO A 470 12.45 30.31 2.66
CA PRO A 470 13.58 31.11 2.24
C PRO A 470 14.71 30.83 3.24
N THR A 471 15.87 30.40 2.78
CA THR A 471 17.07 30.48 3.59
C THR A 471 17.30 31.96 3.85
N GLU A 472 16.98 32.44 5.05
CA GLU A 472 17.50 33.73 5.50
C GLU A 472 19.01 33.55 5.67
N GLU A 473 19.75 33.88 4.61
CA GLU A 473 21.21 33.87 4.61
C GLU A 473 21.70 35.09 5.40
N GLU A 474 21.97 34.90 6.69
CA GLU A 474 22.61 35.92 7.52
C GLU A 474 24.08 36.13 7.09
N GLN A 475 24.46 37.39 6.84
CA GLN A 475 25.85 37.78 6.61
C GLN A 475 26.71 37.46 7.85
N ALA A 476 27.93 36.96 7.62
CA ALA A 476 28.80 36.56 8.72
C ALA A 476 29.18 37.79 9.59
N GLY A 477 28.87 37.72 10.89
CA GLY A 477 29.23 38.75 11.86
C GLY A 477 30.61 38.50 12.50
N PRO A 478 31.09 39.43 13.34
CA PRO A 478 32.34 39.24 14.09
C PRO A 478 32.25 38.02 15.02
N GLY A 479 33.04 36.98 14.74
CA GLY A 479 33.05 35.72 15.50
C GLY A 479 32.42 34.52 14.79
N ASP A 480 31.79 34.73 13.64
CA ASP A 480 31.24 33.66 12.80
C ASP A 480 32.28 33.07 11.83
N VAL A 481 32.13 31.78 11.50
CA VAL A 481 32.91 31.13 10.44
C VAL A 481 32.29 31.49 9.10
N ALA A 482 33.01 32.24 8.27
CA ALA A 482 32.56 32.69 6.95
C ALA A 482 32.68 31.58 5.89
N CYS A 483 31.72 31.51 4.97
CA CYS A 483 31.74 30.62 3.81
C CYS A 483 32.92 30.98 2.87
N ASP A 484 33.76 30.00 2.61
CA ASP A 484 34.96 30.03 1.79
C ASP A 484 34.69 29.91 0.28
N ILE A 485 33.44 29.62 -0.10
CA ILE A 485 32.98 29.52 -1.49
C ILE A 485 32.41 30.85 -2.01
N CYS A 486 31.90 31.71 -1.13
CA CYS A 486 31.26 32.96 -1.52
C CYS A 486 32.30 34.04 -1.88
N LEU A 487 32.04 34.80 -2.96
CA LEU A 487 32.96 35.80 -3.54
C LEU A 487 32.77 37.23 -3.00
N GLU A 488 31.96 37.42 -1.94
CA GLU A 488 31.50 38.65 -1.26
C GLU A 488 30.06 39.14 -1.63
N PRO A 489 29.25 39.57 -0.65
CA PRO A 489 29.51 39.53 0.80
C PRO A 489 29.55 38.08 1.33
N LYS A 490 30.37 37.83 2.36
CA LYS A 490 30.51 36.48 2.92
C LYS A 490 29.42 36.14 3.94
N TYR A 491 28.81 34.96 3.76
CA TYR A 491 27.72 34.46 4.59
C TYR A 491 28.21 33.45 5.63
N ARG A 492 27.44 33.29 6.72
CA ARG A 492 27.75 32.38 7.83
C ARG A 492 27.69 30.91 7.38
N ALA A 493 28.74 30.13 7.63
CA ALA A 493 28.81 28.72 7.25
C ALA A 493 27.90 27.85 8.16
N SER A 494 27.04 27.02 7.57
CA SER A 494 25.96 26.33 8.32
C SER A 494 26.32 24.97 8.93
N ARG A 495 27.53 24.40 8.74
CA ARG A 495 28.04 23.22 9.48
C ARG A 495 29.58 23.11 9.43
N PRO A 496 30.27 22.74 10.53
CA PRO A 496 31.70 22.40 10.48
C PRO A 496 31.89 20.99 9.89
N VAL A 497 32.63 20.90 8.78
CA VAL A 497 33.24 19.64 8.35
C VAL A 497 34.48 19.44 9.21
N TRP A 498 34.38 18.61 10.25
CA TRP A 498 35.58 18.10 10.91
C TRP A 498 36.28 17.14 9.95
N CYS A 499 37.46 17.52 9.48
CA CYS A 499 38.48 16.60 9.02
C CYS A 499 39.51 16.42 10.15
N VAL A 500 39.74 15.15 10.48
CA VAL A 500 40.59 14.54 11.52
C VAL A 500 40.03 14.57 12.93
#